data_AF-A0AAV9WHU3-F1
#
_entry.id   AF-A0AAV9WHU3-F1
#
_cell.length_a   1.000
_cell.length_b   1.000
_cell.length_c   1.000
_cell.angle_alpha   90.00
_cell.angle_beta   90.00
_cell.angle_gamma   90.00
#
_symmetry.space_group_name_H-M   'P 1'
#
loop_
_entity.id
_entity.type
_entity.pdbx_description
1 polymer ?
#
loop_
_entity_poly.entity_id
_entity_poly.type
_entity_poly.pdbx_seq_one_letter_code
_entity_poly.pdbx_strand_id
1 'polypeptide(L)'
;MEQTRRVKEVQQEIISNALLACRIRKALRIHYEAARRQKGVGAYKRMTNIVMAGIEQSKVFQDIRRSIGIKLRDLTFQLNVENATWCFSFERLLNVNIKQWTLASHKIGQVEGQEKEKLRSILSDFEKRRERLVSDIKRLEEEARI
;
A
#
# COMPACT_ATOMS: atom_id res chain seq x y z
N MET A 1 10.97 4.89 -9.83
CA MET A 1 11.90 4.79 -10.97
C MET A 1 13.20 4.08 -10.59
N GLU A 2 13.81 4.41 -9.44
CA GLU A 2 15.04 3.78 -8.94
C GLU A 2 14.92 2.26 -8.71
N GLN A 3 13.81 1.78 -8.12
CA GLN A 3 13.60 0.35 -7.86
C GLN A 3 13.42 -0.47 -9.15
N THR A 4 12.64 0.03 -10.11
CA THR A 4 12.46 -0.61 -11.43
C THR A 4 13.79 -0.72 -12.18
N ARG A 5 14.67 0.28 -12.01
CA ARG A 5 16.02 0.26 -12.56
C ARG A 5 16.91 -0.79 -11.89
N ARG A 6 16.90 -0.90 -10.55
CA ARG A 6 17.66 -1.95 -9.82
C ARG A 6 17.22 -3.36 -10.19
N VAL A 7 15.92 -3.59 -10.37
CA VAL A 7 15.40 -4.89 -10.84
C VAL A 7 15.90 -5.20 -12.25
N LYS A 8 15.90 -4.22 -13.17
CA LYS A 8 16.45 -4.38 -14.52
C LYS A 8 17.95 -4.69 -14.49
N GLU A 9 18.73 -4.01 -13.66
CA GLU A 9 20.17 -4.25 -13.52
C GLU A 9 20.46 -5.68 -13.04
N VAL A 10 19.73 -6.18 -12.04
CA VAL A 10 19.84 -7.58 -11.57
C VAL A 10 19.41 -8.58 -12.65
N GLN A 11 18.35 -8.30 -13.39
CA GLN A 11 17.95 -9.13 -14.54
C GLN A 11 19.05 -9.16 -15.61
N GLN A 12 19.64 -8.01 -15.94
CA GLN A 12 20.70 -7.89 -16.93
C GLN A 12 21.94 -8.69 -16.52
N GLU A 13 22.30 -8.66 -15.23
CA GLU A 13 23.42 -9.41 -14.67
C GLU A 13 23.19 -10.93 -14.74
N ILE A 14 21.98 -11.39 -14.39
CA ILE A 14 21.60 -12.81 -14.52
C ILE A 14 21.67 -13.23 -15.99
N ILE A 15 21.11 -12.43 -16.89
CA ILE A 15 21.13 -12.67 -18.34
C ILE A 15 22.58 -12.75 -18.85
N SER A 16 23.43 -11.79 -18.48
CA SER A 16 24.84 -11.75 -18.88
C SER A 16 25.63 -12.97 -18.37
N ASN A 17 25.46 -13.35 -17.10
CA ASN A 17 26.16 -14.49 -16.50
C ASN A 17 25.63 -15.84 -16.98
N ALA A 18 24.32 -15.95 -17.23
CA ALA A 18 23.67 -17.14 -17.76
C ALA A 18 23.97 -17.36 -19.24
N LEU A 19 23.96 -16.30 -20.05
CA LEU A 19 24.12 -16.34 -21.51
C LEU A 19 25.57 -16.27 -21.99
N LEU A 20 26.56 -16.62 -21.15
CA LEU A 20 27.89 -16.94 -21.66
C LEU A 20 27.76 -18.19 -22.56
N ALA A 21 27.46 -17.96 -23.85
CA ALA A 21 27.10 -18.96 -24.83
C ALA A 21 28.14 -20.09 -24.93
N CYS A 22 29.40 -19.77 -24.61
CA CYS A 22 30.50 -20.73 -24.50
C CYS A 22 30.28 -21.76 -23.38
N ARG A 23 29.80 -21.36 -22.20
CA ARG A 23 29.51 -22.26 -21.07
C ARG A 23 28.32 -23.17 -21.36
N ILE A 24 27.23 -22.60 -21.91
CA ILE A 24 26.04 -23.38 -22.29
C ILE A 24 26.39 -24.39 -23.40
N ARG A 25 27.09 -23.95 -24.45
CA ARG A 25 27.52 -24.86 -25.54
C ARG A 25 28.40 -25.99 -25.04
N LYS A 26 29.38 -25.70 -24.16
CA LYS A 26 30.23 -26.75 -23.56
C LYS A 26 29.40 -27.71 -22.71
N ALA A 27 28.49 -27.21 -21.89
CA ALA A 27 27.67 -28.05 -21.02
C ALA A 27 26.70 -28.97 -21.80
N LEU A 28 26.16 -28.50 -22.93
CA LEU A 28 25.20 -29.27 -23.73
C LEU A 28 25.85 -30.09 -24.86
N ARG A 29 27.16 -29.98 -25.06
CA ARG A 29 27.87 -30.57 -26.22
C ARG A 29 27.56 -32.07 -26.37
N ILE A 30 27.66 -32.85 -25.30
CA ILE A 30 27.45 -34.31 -25.34
C ILE A 30 26.00 -34.62 -25.72
N HIS A 31 25.03 -33.88 -25.20
CA HIS A 31 23.61 -34.07 -25.51
C HIS A 31 23.27 -33.66 -26.95
N TYR A 32 23.86 -32.57 -27.46
CA TYR A 32 23.73 -32.21 -28.87
C TYR A 32 24.35 -33.24 -29.80
N GLU A 33 25.53 -33.76 -29.47
CA GLU A 33 26.18 -34.84 -30.23
C GLU A 33 25.34 -36.13 -30.22
N ALA A 34 24.71 -36.47 -29.09
CA ALA A 34 23.81 -37.62 -28.97
C ALA A 34 22.50 -37.42 -29.74
N ALA A 35 21.90 -36.23 -29.66
CA ALA A 35 20.69 -35.88 -30.41
C ALA A 35 20.95 -35.93 -31.92
N ARG A 36 22.08 -35.41 -32.40
CA ARG A 36 22.45 -35.40 -33.82
C ARG A 36 22.51 -36.80 -34.45
N ARG A 37 22.71 -37.85 -33.65
CA ARG A 37 22.77 -39.24 -34.12
C ARG A 37 21.38 -39.85 -34.34
N GLN A 38 20.31 -39.21 -33.86
CA GLN A 38 18.94 -39.70 -34.04
C GLN A 38 18.46 -39.52 -35.48
N LYS A 39 17.85 -40.57 -36.05
CA LYS A 39 17.31 -40.58 -37.41
C LYS A 39 15.99 -41.36 -37.47
N GLY A 40 15.27 -41.23 -38.58
CA GLY A 40 14.00 -41.93 -38.85
C GLY A 40 12.76 -41.26 -38.27
N VAL A 41 11.61 -41.94 -38.40
CA VAL A 41 10.33 -41.42 -37.91
C VAL A 41 10.39 -41.20 -36.39
N GLY A 42 9.90 -40.04 -35.94
CA GLY A 42 9.96 -39.62 -34.54
C GLY A 42 11.33 -39.15 -34.06
N ALA A 43 12.33 -38.98 -34.94
CA ALA A 43 13.66 -38.50 -34.56
C ALA A 43 13.59 -37.13 -33.86
N TYR A 44 12.78 -36.20 -34.36
CA TYR A 44 12.62 -34.88 -33.75
C TYR A 44 12.27 -34.96 -32.26
N LYS A 45 11.24 -35.75 -31.89
CA LYS A 45 10.83 -35.92 -30.49
C LYS A 45 11.96 -36.51 -29.64
N ARG A 46 12.67 -37.52 -30.15
CA ARG A 46 13.82 -38.12 -29.45
C ARG A 46 14.96 -37.12 -29.27
N MET A 47 15.25 -36.31 -30.30
CA MET A 47 16.26 -35.25 -30.24
C MET A 47 15.91 -34.22 -29.18
N THR A 48 14.67 -33.72 -29.17
CA THR A 48 14.19 -32.76 -28.17
C THR A 48 14.31 -33.33 -26.76
N ASN A 49 13.89 -34.58 -26.54
CA ASN A 49 13.98 -35.22 -25.23
C ASN A 49 15.42 -35.33 -24.72
N ILE A 50 16.38 -35.69 -25.60
CA ILE A 50 17.80 -35.77 -25.23
C ILE A 50 18.35 -34.39 -24.84
N VAL A 51 18.03 -33.35 -25.60
CA VAL A 51 18.48 -31.98 -25.31
C VAL A 51 17.84 -31.47 -24.02
N MET A 52 16.55 -31.70 -23.81
CA MET A 52 15.84 -31.30 -22.59
C MET A 52 16.39 -31.99 -21.34
N ALA A 53 16.64 -33.30 -21.41
CA ALA A 53 17.31 -34.02 -20.33
C ALA A 53 18.70 -33.42 -20.02
N GLY A 54 19.44 -33.03 -21.05
CA GLY A 54 20.72 -32.35 -20.88
C GLY A 54 20.63 -30.97 -20.22
N ILE A 55 19.57 -30.22 -20.50
CA ILE A 55 19.29 -28.94 -19.81
C ILE A 55 18.98 -29.19 -18.33
N GLU A 56 18.14 -30.17 -18.01
CA GLU A 56 17.74 -30.49 -16.64
C GLU A 56 18.90 -31.02 -15.78
N GLN A 57 19.78 -31.83 -16.38
CA GLN A 57 20.92 -32.42 -15.70
C GLN A 57 22.12 -31.46 -15.60
N SER A 58 22.18 -30.44 -16.45
CA SER A 58 23.32 -29.54 -16.50
C SER A 58 23.38 -28.60 -15.29
N LYS A 59 24.52 -28.65 -14.59
CA LYS A 59 24.81 -27.81 -13.42
C LYS A 59 24.66 -26.32 -13.70
N VAL A 60 24.97 -25.87 -14.92
CA VAL A 60 24.83 -24.45 -15.32
C VAL A 60 23.37 -24.00 -15.22
N PHE A 61 22.43 -24.79 -15.74
CA PHE A 61 21.01 -24.45 -15.67
C PHE A 61 20.46 -24.58 -14.24
N GLN A 62 20.94 -25.55 -13.47
CA GLN A 62 20.59 -25.67 -12.05
C GLN A 62 21.09 -24.47 -11.22
N ASP A 63 22.29 -23.99 -11.49
CA ASP A 63 22.87 -22.82 -10.82
C ASP A 63 22.13 -21.54 -11.21
N ILE A 64 21.76 -21.37 -12.48
CA ILE A 64 20.89 -20.27 -12.94
C ILE A 64 19.54 -20.32 -12.21
N ARG A 65 18.89 -21.49 -12.17
CA ARG A 65 17.61 -21.67 -11.46
C ARG A 65 17.73 -21.31 -9.98
N ARG A 66 18.80 -21.76 -9.32
CA ARG A 66 19.07 -21.44 -7.91
C ARG A 66 19.28 -19.94 -7.71
N SER A 67 20.07 -19.30 -8.56
CA SER A 67 20.36 -17.86 -8.50
C SER A 67 19.08 -17.03 -8.64
N ILE A 68 18.25 -17.33 -9.64
CA ILE A 68 16.93 -16.70 -9.83
C ILE A 68 16.07 -16.90 -8.58
N GLY A 69 16.01 -18.12 -8.03
CA GLY A 69 15.23 -18.42 -6.84
C GLY A 69 15.68 -17.66 -5.58
N ILE A 70 16.98 -17.44 -5.41
CA ILE A 70 17.51 -16.59 -4.31
C ILE A 70 17.04 -15.15 -4.51
N LYS A 71 17.25 -14.57 -5.70
CA LYS A 71 16.87 -13.19 -5.98
C LYS A 71 15.37 -12.93 -5.84
N LEU A 72 14.52 -13.88 -6.24
CA LEU A 72 13.07 -13.78 -6.03
C LEU A 72 12.68 -13.77 -4.55
N ARG A 73 13.35 -14.57 -3.71
CA ARG A 73 13.11 -14.56 -2.26
C ARG A 73 13.57 -13.26 -1.62
N ASP A 74 14.73 -12.75 -2.02
CA ASP A 74 15.24 -11.46 -1.53
C ASP A 74 14.28 -10.32 -1.88
N LEU A 75 13.73 -10.31 -3.11
CA LEU A 75 12.74 -9.33 -3.54
C LEU A 75 11.46 -9.40 -2.68
N THR A 76 10.93 -10.60 -2.46
CA THR A 76 9.75 -10.81 -1.61
C THR A 76 9.99 -10.31 -0.17
N PHE A 77 11.17 -10.58 0.38
CA PHE A 77 11.53 -10.09 1.71
C PHE A 77 11.57 -8.56 1.76
N GLN A 78 12.23 -7.91 0.80
CA GLN A 78 12.31 -6.45 0.72
C GLN A 78 10.93 -5.80 0.62
N LEU A 79 10.06 -6.34 -0.25
CA LEU A 79 8.68 -5.85 -0.39
C LEU A 79 7.89 -5.96 0.91
N ASN A 80 8.04 -7.05 1.66
CA ASN A 80 7.36 -7.22 2.95
C ASN A 80 7.86 -6.22 4.00
N VAL A 81 9.17 -5.98 4.06
CA VAL A 81 9.76 -5.00 4.99
C VAL A 81 9.30 -3.58 4.66
N GLU A 82 9.32 -3.20 3.38
CA GLU A 82 8.84 -1.90 2.94
C GLU A 82 7.35 -1.72 3.24
N ASN A 83 6.52 -2.74 2.95
CA ASN A 83 5.09 -2.69 3.24
C ASN A 83 4.80 -2.53 4.74
N ALA A 84 5.48 -3.29 5.60
CA ALA A 84 5.35 -3.17 7.05
C ALA A 84 5.76 -1.77 7.55
N THR A 85 6.84 -1.22 7.01
CA THR A 85 7.35 0.12 7.35
C THR A 85 6.36 1.21 6.93
N TRP A 86 5.78 1.07 5.74
CA TRP A 86 4.76 1.98 5.22
C TRP A 86 3.48 1.93 6.06
N CYS A 87 2.98 0.73 6.38
CA CYS A 87 1.82 0.54 7.24
C CYS A 87 2.02 1.21 8.61
N PHE A 88 3.16 0.99 9.26
CA PHE A 88 3.47 1.61 10.55
C PHE A 88 3.53 3.15 10.46
N SER A 89 4.15 3.67 9.41
CA SER A 89 4.25 5.12 9.18
C SER A 89 2.87 5.74 8.94
N PHE A 90 2.03 5.06 8.16
CA PHE A 90 0.66 5.48 7.86
C PHE A 90 -0.21 5.45 9.11
N GLU A 91 -0.14 4.38 9.92
CA GLU A 91 -0.87 4.27 11.19
C GLU A 91 -0.49 5.41 12.15
N ARG A 92 0.80 5.73 12.26
CA ARG A 92 1.26 6.85 13.09
C ARG A 92 0.66 8.17 12.62
N LEU A 93 0.64 8.42 11.31
CA LEU A 93 0.08 9.64 10.72
C LEU A 93 -1.43 9.73 10.91
N LEU A 94 -2.14 8.61 10.73
CA LEU A 94 -3.58 8.50 10.98
C LEU A 94 -3.90 8.83 12.44
N ASN A 95 -3.14 8.28 13.40
CA ASN A 95 -3.32 8.55 14.82
C ASN A 95 -3.10 10.02 15.18
N VAL A 96 -2.12 10.69 14.58
CA VAL A 96 -1.90 12.14 14.77
C VAL A 96 -3.08 12.93 14.23
N ASN A 97 -3.55 12.62 13.01
CA ASN A 97 -4.69 13.31 12.40
C ASN A 97 -5.98 13.12 13.20
N ILE A 98 -6.27 11.90 13.66
CA ILE A 98 -7.44 11.62 14.51
C ILE A 98 -7.37 12.44 15.80
N LYS A 99 -6.20 12.48 16.47
CA LYS A 99 -6.03 13.29 17.68
C LYS A 99 -6.28 14.78 17.42
N GLN A 100 -5.73 15.32 16.34
CA GLN A 100 -5.92 16.72 15.95
C GLN A 100 -7.40 17.02 15.64
N TRP A 101 -8.07 16.12 14.90
CA TRP A 101 -9.47 16.27 14.55
C TRP A 101 -10.39 16.22 15.78
N THR A 102 -10.11 15.30 16.72
CA THR A 102 -10.83 15.20 18.00
C THR A 102 -10.65 16.46 18.85
N LEU A 103 -9.42 16.99 18.95
CA LEU A 103 -9.13 18.22 19.67
C LEU A 103 -9.87 19.43 19.06
N ALA A 104 -9.84 19.55 17.73
CA ALA A 104 -10.56 20.61 17.03
C ALA A 104 -12.07 20.51 17.25
N SER A 105 -12.63 19.30 17.15
CA SER A 105 -14.07 19.06 17.39
C SER A 105 -14.47 19.40 18.83
N HIS A 106 -13.65 19.04 19.82
CA HIS A 106 -13.92 19.39 21.21
C HIS A 106 -13.94 20.91 21.42
N LYS A 107 -12.98 21.63 20.81
CA LYS A 107 -12.93 23.09 20.87
C LYS A 107 -14.17 23.74 20.24
N ILE A 108 -14.63 23.23 19.09
CA ILE A 108 -15.87 23.69 18.45
C ILE A 108 -17.07 23.46 19.39
N GLY A 109 -17.19 22.26 19.97
CA GLY A 109 -18.27 21.94 20.90
C GLY A 109 -18.28 22.84 22.15
N GLN A 110 -17.12 23.21 22.68
CA GLN A 110 -17.02 24.17 23.79
C GLN A 110 -17.53 25.56 23.40
N VAL A 111 -17.15 26.05 22.22
CA VAL A 111 -17.61 27.35 21.70
C VAL A 111 -19.13 27.33 21.48
N GLU A 112 -19.67 26.27 20.88
CA GLU A 112 -21.12 26.11 20.71
C GLU A 112 -21.86 26.10 22.05
N GLY A 113 -21.29 25.46 23.07
CA GLY A 113 -21.85 25.45 24.43
C GLY A 113 -21.91 26.86 25.04
N GLN A 114 -20.83 27.64 24.90
CA GLN A 114 -20.77 29.02 25.39
C GLN A 114 -21.78 29.93 24.67
N GLU A 115 -21.90 29.81 23.35
CA GLU A 115 -22.87 30.61 22.58
C GLU A 115 -24.32 30.23 22.90
N LYS A 116 -24.61 28.93 23.12
CA LYS A 116 -25.94 28.49 23.59
C LYS A 116 -26.29 29.09 24.95
N GLU A 117 -25.31 29.18 25.85
CA GLU A 117 -25.55 29.76 27.18
C GLU A 117 -25.77 31.28 27.11
N LYS A 118 -25.02 31.99 26.25
CA LYS A 118 -25.28 33.41 25.97
C LYS A 118 -26.69 33.63 25.42
N LEU A 119 -27.13 32.80 24.47
CA LEU A 119 -28.49 32.87 23.92
C LEU A 119 -29.56 32.62 24.98
N ARG A 120 -29.35 31.66 25.89
CA ARG A 120 -30.26 31.43 27.04
C ARG A 120 -30.34 32.63 27.97
N SER A 121 -29.22 33.27 28.27
CA SER A 121 -29.21 34.50 29.09
C SER A 121 -30.01 35.62 28.43
N ILE A 122 -29.78 35.84 27.13
CA ILE A 122 -30.50 36.85 26.36
C ILE A 122 -32.01 36.57 26.37
N LEU A 123 -32.42 35.32 26.11
CA LEU A 123 -33.83 34.91 26.15
C LEU A 123 -34.45 35.16 27.52
N SER A 124 -33.75 34.82 28.61
CA SER A 124 -34.23 35.06 29.97
C SER A 124 -34.44 36.55 30.25
N ASP A 125 -33.54 37.42 29.79
CA ASP A 125 -33.67 38.87 29.96
C ASP A 125 -34.85 39.43 29.16
N PHE A 126 -35.07 38.93 27.93
CA PHE A 126 -36.26 39.28 27.15
C PHE A 126 -37.55 38.84 27.84
N GLU A 127 -37.60 37.64 28.40
CA GLU A 127 -38.78 37.14 29.13
C GLU A 127 -39.10 38.00 30.34
N LYS A 128 -38.10 38.33 31.17
CA LYS A 128 -38.27 39.24 32.32
C LYS A 128 -38.77 40.62 31.88
N ARG A 129 -38.24 41.15 30.78
CA ARG A 129 -38.65 42.45 30.25
C ARG A 129 -40.07 42.41 29.72
N ARG A 130 -40.45 41.32 29.03
CA ARG A 130 -41.83 41.07 28.58
C ARG A 130 -42.79 41.01 29.77
N GLU A 131 -42.45 40.28 30.83
CA GLU A 131 -43.27 40.17 32.04
C GLU A 131 -43.48 41.54 32.70
N ARG A 132 -42.42 42.34 32.83
CA ARG A 132 -42.54 43.73 33.33
C ARG A 132 -43.47 44.57 32.46
N LEU A 133 -43.29 44.55 31.14
CA LEU A 133 -44.15 45.29 30.21
C LEU A 133 -45.62 44.86 30.30
N VAL A 134 -45.89 43.56 30.40
CA VAL A 134 -47.25 43.05 30.59
C VAL A 134 -47.84 43.53 31.93
N SER A 135 -47.04 43.52 32.99
CA SER A 135 -47.45 44.05 34.30
C SER A 135 -47.72 45.55 34.25
N ASP A 136 -46.87 46.33 33.59
CA ASP A 136 -47.03 47.77 33.44
C ASP A 136 -48.29 48.10 32.62
N ILE A 137 -48.55 47.37 31.53
CA ILE A 137 -49.77 47.51 30.72
C ILE A 137 -51.00 47.21 31.57
N LYS A 138 -51.02 46.10 32.32
CA LYS A 138 -52.15 45.77 33.21
C LYS A 138 -52.40 46.86 34.23
N ARG A 139 -51.34 47.41 34.84
CA ARG A 139 -51.46 48.53 35.79
C ARG A 139 -52.06 49.76 35.11
N LEU A 140 -51.56 50.13 33.93
CA LEU A 140 -52.06 51.28 33.18
C LEU A 140 -53.52 51.09 32.72
N GLU A 141 -53.92 49.88 32.34
CA GLU A 141 -55.31 49.55 32.00
C GLU A 141 -56.24 49.66 33.22
N GLU A 142 -55.78 49.26 34.40
CA GLU A 142 -56.53 49.40 35.66
C GLU A 142 -56.68 50.87 36.06
N GLU A 143 -55.61 51.66 35.94
CA GLU A 143 -55.60 53.11 36.21
C GLU A 143 -56.51 53.89 35.24
N ALA A 144 -56.63 53.45 33.99
CA ALA A 144 -57.48 54.08 32.98
C ALA A 144 -58.97 53.72 33.08
N ARG A 145 -59.35 52.78 33.96
CA ARG A 145 -60.75 52.38 34.22
C ARG A 145 -61.41 53.14 35.38
N ILE A 146 -60.67 54.01 36.06
CA ILE A 146 -61.14 54.93 37.11
C ILE A 146 -61.49 56.27 36.46
#